data_AF-A0A940UPI1-F1
#
_entry.id   AF-A0A940UPI1-F1
#
_cell.length_a   1.000
_cell.length_b   1.000
_cell.length_c   1.000
_cell.angle_alpha   90.00
_cell.angle_beta   90.00
_cell.angle_gamma   90.00
#
_symmetry.space_group_name_H-M   'P 1'
#
loop_
_entity.id
_entity.type
_entity.pdbx_description
1 polymer ?
#
loop_
_entity_poly.entity_id
_entity_poly.type
_entity_poly.pdbx_seq_one_letter_code
_entity_poly.pdbx_strand_id
1 'polypeptide(L)'
;MLSFLRVRNFAIIEDLEVEFGEGFNVITGETGAGKSIVINALATLFNGKTTSDVVRAGADQAEITAYHSLDGQEYMLKRSLSPLGRSRATINESSATLKKLEELGVDL
;
A
#
# COMPACT_ATOMS: atom_id res chain seq x y z
N MET A 1 -11.89 8.11 -1.91
CA MET A 1 -11.70 7.30 -3.12
C MET A 1 -10.22 6.97 -3.30
N LEU A 2 -9.87 5.69 -3.41
CA LEU A 2 -8.54 5.26 -3.85
C LEU A 2 -8.46 5.38 -5.38
N SER A 3 -7.49 6.13 -5.90
CA SER A 3 -7.30 6.33 -7.35
C SER A 3 -6.09 5.60 -7.90
N PHE A 4 -5.10 5.34 -7.05
CA PHE A 4 -3.84 4.71 -7.46
C PHE A 4 -3.20 3.92 -6.33
N LEU A 5 -2.54 2.82 -6.69
CA LEU A 5 -1.65 2.04 -5.83
C LEU A 5 -0.39 1.66 -6.61
N ARG A 6 0.77 1.96 -6.05
CA ARG A 6 2.05 1.40 -6.48
C ARG A 6 2.68 0.59 -5.38
N VAL A 7 3.20 -0.57 -5.75
CA VAL A 7 3.85 -1.52 -4.85
C VAL A 7 5.20 -1.88 -5.44
N ARG A 8 6.28 -1.62 -4.70
CA ARG A 8 7.64 -2.00 -5.09
C ARG A 8 8.25 -2.96 -4.09
N ASN A 9 8.96 -3.96 -4.60
CA ASN A 9 9.71 -4.95 -3.81
C ASN A 9 8.90 -5.58 -2.67
N PHE A 10 7.64 -5.90 -2.92
CA PHE A 10 6.71 -6.46 -1.95
C PHE A 10 6.34 -7.90 -2.30
N ALA A 11 6.59 -8.83 -1.39
CA ALA A 11 6.45 -10.26 -1.62
C ALA A 11 7.17 -10.69 -2.91
N ILE A 12 6.45 -11.21 -3.91
CA ILE A 12 7.01 -11.62 -5.20
C ILE A 12 6.99 -10.51 -6.28
N ILE A 13 6.52 -9.31 -5.94
CA ILE A 13 6.43 -8.18 -6.88
C ILE A 13 7.67 -7.30 -6.80
N GLU A 14 8.25 -7.01 -7.96
CA GLU A 14 9.31 -6.01 -8.13
C GLU A 14 8.71 -4.61 -8.26
N ASP A 15 7.76 -4.42 -9.17
CA ASP A 15 6.99 -3.19 -9.36
C ASP A 15 5.59 -3.54 -9.89
N LEU A 16 4.56 -2.99 -9.27
CA LEU A 16 3.16 -3.13 -9.66
C LEU A 16 2.49 -1.77 -9.50
N GLU A 17 1.78 -1.34 -10.54
CA GLU A 17 0.94 -0.15 -10.53
C GLU A 17 -0.50 -0.56 -10.85
N VAL A 18 -1.45 0.00 -10.10
CA VAL A 18 -2.88 -0.22 -10.27
C VAL A 18 -3.58 1.14 -10.22
N GLU A 19 -4.27 1.48 -11.29
CA GLU A 19 -5.19 2.60 -11.34
C GLU A 19 -6.60 2.11 -11.03
N PHE A 20 -7.30 2.83 -10.15
CA PHE A 20 -8.67 2.50 -9.76
C PHE A 20 -9.63 3.50 -10.39
N GLY A 21 -10.72 2.97 -10.95
CA GLY A 21 -11.84 3.78 -11.42
C GLY A 21 -12.80 4.13 -10.29
N GLU A 22 -13.76 4.99 -10.60
CA GLU A 22 -14.85 5.31 -9.67
C GLU A 22 -15.76 4.10 -9.43
N GLY A 23 -16.35 4.05 -8.23
CA GLY A 23 -17.33 3.02 -7.87
C GLY A 23 -16.72 1.63 -7.70
N PHE A 24 -17.27 0.65 -8.40
CA PHE A 24 -16.95 -0.76 -8.17
C PHE A 24 -15.83 -1.25 -9.10
N ASN A 25 -14.70 -1.59 -8.51
CA ASN A 25 -13.54 -2.14 -9.22
C ASN A 25 -13.49 -3.66 -9.07
N VAL A 26 -13.31 -4.38 -10.18
CA VAL A 26 -13.21 -5.85 -10.19
C VAL A 26 -11.80 -6.27 -10.57
N ILE A 27 -11.12 -6.97 -9.66
CA ILE A 27 -9.80 -7.56 -9.90
C ILE A 27 -9.96 -9.05 -10.17
N THR A 28 -9.60 -9.48 -11.38
CA THR A 28 -9.59 -10.89 -11.80
C THR A 28 -8.17 -11.41 -12.00
N GLY A 29 -7.98 -12.72 -11.96
CA GLY A 29 -6.70 -13.33 -12.29
C GLY A 29 -6.76 -14.85 -12.26
N GLU A 30 -5.79 -15.50 -12.88
CA GLU A 30 -5.69 -16.96 -13.01
C GLU A 30 -5.27 -17.63 -11.69
N THR A 31 -4.18 -17.15 -11.09
CA THR A 31 -3.52 -17.84 -9.96
C THR A 31 -3.72 -17.14 -8.61
N GLY A 32 -4.58 -16.13 -8.52
CA GLY A 32 -4.91 -15.43 -7.26
C GLY A 32 -3.78 -14.63 -6.62
N ALA A 33 -2.52 -14.91 -6.93
CA ALA A 33 -1.34 -14.26 -6.35
C ALA A 33 -1.35 -12.75 -6.57
N GLY A 34 -1.58 -12.28 -7.81
CA GLY A 34 -1.64 -10.84 -8.11
C GLY A 34 -2.77 -10.13 -7.34
N LYS A 35 -3.94 -10.75 -7.25
CA LYS A 35 -5.07 -10.21 -6.48
C LYS A 35 -4.75 -10.11 -4.99
N SER A 36 -4.24 -11.19 -4.41
CA SER A 36 -3.86 -11.21 -2.99
C SER A 36 -2.78 -10.20 -2.67
N ILE A 37 -1.83 -9.94 -3.59
CA ILE A 37 -0.81 -8.92 -3.41
C ILE A 37 -1.41 -7.52 -3.31
N VAL A 38 -2.34 -7.15 -4.19
CA VAL A 38 -3.02 -5.84 -4.13
C VAL A 38 -3.73 -5.67 -2.79
N ILE A 39 -4.51 -6.67 -2.36
CA ILE A 39 -5.22 -6.63 -1.08
C ILE A 39 -4.25 -6.56 0.10
N ASN A 40 -3.19 -7.35 0.09
CA ASN A 40 -2.18 -7.36 1.15
C ASN A 40 -1.41 -6.05 1.22
N ALA A 41 -1.14 -5.41 0.08
CA ALA A 41 -0.48 -4.11 0.03
C ALA A 41 -1.36 -3.01 0.64
N LEU A 42 -2.65 -2.98 0.32
CA LEU A 42 -3.61 -2.06 0.94
C LEU A 42 -3.74 -2.31 2.43
N ALA A 43 -3.91 -3.57 2.85
CA ALA A 43 -3.96 -3.94 4.26
C ALA A 43 -2.66 -3.54 4.99
N THR A 44 -1.50 -3.70 4.33
CA THR A 44 -0.22 -3.26 4.88
C THR A 44 -0.14 -1.74 4.98
N LEU A 45 -0.67 -0.99 4.03
CA LEU A 45 -0.66 0.47 4.09
C LEU A 45 -1.51 1.00 5.25
N PHE A 46 -2.71 0.42 5.45
CA PHE A 46 -3.72 0.96 6.36
C PHE A 46 -3.81 0.27 7.73
N ASN A 47 -3.70 -1.06 7.81
CA ASN A 47 -4.07 -1.82 9.03
C ASN A 47 -2.92 -2.07 10.02
N GLY A 48 -1.77 -1.41 9.86
CA GLY A 48 -0.68 -1.37 10.85
C GLY A 48 0.12 -2.67 11.06
N LYS A 49 -0.53 -3.83 11.00
CA LYS A 49 0.08 -5.16 11.19
C LYS A 49 0.85 -5.56 9.94
N THR A 50 2.15 -5.74 10.11
CA THR A 50 3.03 -6.22 9.05
C THR A 50 4.17 -7.01 9.67
N THR A 51 4.49 -8.12 9.03
CA THR A 51 5.66 -8.95 9.31
C THR A 51 6.77 -8.62 8.31
N SER A 52 8.03 -8.84 8.66
CA SER A 52 9.17 -8.47 7.79
C SER A 52 9.29 -9.33 6.51
N ASP A 53 8.55 -10.42 6.44
CA ASP A 53 8.42 -11.33 5.29
C ASP A 53 7.73 -10.71 4.07
N VAL A 54 7.15 -9.51 4.22
CA VAL A 54 6.57 -8.79 3.08
C VAL A 54 7.63 -8.14 2.17
N VAL A 55 8.88 -8.01 2.60
CA VAL A 55 9.93 -7.47 1.73
C VAL A 55 10.42 -8.56 0.78
N ARG A 56 10.44 -8.25 -0.52
CA ARG A 56 10.92 -9.17 -1.56
C ARG A 56 12.33 -9.66 -1.25
N ALA A 57 12.56 -10.95 -1.42
CA ALA A 57 13.87 -11.55 -1.23
C ALA A 57 14.93 -10.85 -2.09
N GLY A 58 16.02 -10.42 -1.45
CA GLY A 58 17.11 -9.68 -2.10
C GLY A 58 16.89 -8.17 -2.23
N ALA A 59 15.77 -7.63 -1.76
CA ALA A 59 15.53 -6.19 -1.72
C ALA A 59 15.81 -5.59 -0.34
N ASP A 60 16.36 -4.37 -0.32
CA ASP A 60 16.67 -3.65 0.92
C ASP A 60 15.43 -3.06 1.61
N GLN A 61 14.36 -2.85 0.84
CA GLN A 61 13.12 -2.23 1.30
C GLN A 61 11.96 -2.52 0.35
N ALA A 62 10.76 -2.68 0.92
CA ALA A 62 9.49 -2.62 0.19
C ALA A 62 8.86 -1.23 0.33
N GLU A 63 8.17 -0.77 -0.71
CA GLU A 63 7.43 0.49 -0.69
C GLU A 63 6.01 0.32 -1.21
N ILE A 64 5.06 0.91 -0.51
CA ILE A 64 3.66 0.95 -0.92
C ILE A 64 3.24 2.41 -0.91
N THR A 65 2.77 2.89 -2.06
CA THR A 65 2.28 4.25 -2.26
C THR A 65 0.86 4.20 -2.78
N ALA A 66 -0.02 5.02 -2.22
CA ALA A 66 -1.40 5.16 -2.69
C ALA A 66 -1.80 6.63 -2.79
N TYR A 67 -2.68 6.92 -3.76
CA TYR A 67 -3.41 8.18 -3.81
C TYR A 67 -4.85 7.97 -3.36
N HIS A 68 -5.24 8.72 -2.35
CA HIS A 68 -6.57 8.66 -1.77
C HIS A 68 -7.17 10.06 -1.63
N SER A 69 -8.38 10.23 -2.14
CA SER A 69 -9.18 11.44 -1.99
C SER A 69 -10.17 11.30 -0.85
N LEU A 70 -10.15 12.19 0.13
CA LEU A 70 -11.10 12.21 1.26
C LEU A 70 -11.53 13.65 1.55
N ASP A 71 -12.84 13.88 1.68
CA ASP A 71 -13.42 15.22 1.91
C ASP A 71 -12.95 16.31 0.92
N GLY A 72 -12.73 15.92 -0.34
CA GLY A 72 -12.23 16.81 -1.39
C GLY A 72 -10.74 17.16 -1.29
N GLN A 73 -9.98 16.47 -0.43
CA GLN A 73 -8.53 16.60 -0.30
C GLN A 73 -7.83 15.34 -0.81
N GLU A 74 -6.75 15.55 -1.57
CA GLU A 74 -5.89 14.47 -2.06
C GLU A 74 -4.75 14.18 -1.08
N TYR A 75 -4.55 12.90 -0.81
CA TYR A 75 -3.51 12.39 0.05
C TYR A 75 -2.61 11.41 -0.70
N MET A 76 -1.31 11.70 -0.69
CA MET A 76 -0.27 10.73 -1.02
C MET A 76 0.16 9.98 0.23
N LEU A 77 -0.31 8.75 0.36
CA LEU A 77 0.01 7.86 1.47
C LEU A 77 1.16 6.97 1.06
N LYS A 78 2.20 6.88 1.88
CA LYS A 78 3.31 5.95 1.63
C LYS A 78 3.75 5.26 2.90
N ARG A 79 3.99 3.95 2.78
CA ARG A 79 4.60 3.12 3.81
C ARG A 79 5.81 2.39 3.21
N SER A 80 6.96 2.51 3.86
CA SER A 80 8.17 1.78 3.48
C SER A 80 8.61 0.85 4.61
N LEU A 81 8.99 -0.37 4.26
CA LEU A 81 9.25 -1.48 5.18
C LEU A 81 10.64 -2.07 4.92
N SER A 82 11.44 -2.24 5.97
CA SER A 82 12.74 -2.90 5.87
C SER A 82 12.66 -4.37 6.29
N PRO A 83 13.53 -5.24 5.75
CA PRO A 83 13.64 -6.65 6.17
C PRO A 83 13.92 -6.84 7.67
N LEU A 84 14.42 -5.79 8.35
CA LEU A 84 14.70 -5.78 9.78
C LEU A 84 13.47 -5.40 10.63
N GLY A 85 12.28 -5.32 10.04
CA GLY A 85 11.03 -5.00 10.72
C GLY A 85 10.81 -3.51 11.00
N ARG A 86 11.69 -2.63 10.50
CA ARG A 86 11.49 -1.18 10.60
C ARG A 86 10.46 -0.74 9.57
N SER A 87 9.50 0.06 10.00
CA SER A 87 8.47 0.65 9.14
C SER A 87 8.51 2.18 9.25
N ARG A 88 8.37 2.87 8.13
CA ARG A 88 8.19 4.33 8.06
C ARG A 88 6.91 4.64 7.31
N ALA A 89 6.18 5.64 7.76
CA ALA A 89 4.98 6.15 7.10
C ALA A 89 5.16 7.63 6.78
N THR A 90 4.61 8.05 5.64
CA THR A 90 4.56 9.44 5.22
C THR A 90 3.21 9.77 4.60
N ILE A 91 2.76 11.00 4.79
CA ILE A 91 1.60 11.61 4.12
C ILE A 91 2.11 12.87 3.44
N ASN A 92 1.93 13.00 2.12
CA ASN A 92 2.41 14.15 1.34
C ASN A 92 3.89 14.45 1.63
N GLU A 93 4.73 13.41 1.56
CA GLU A 93 6.17 13.41 1.83
C GLU A 93 6.59 13.71 3.29
N SER A 94 5.66 14.11 4.16
CA SER A 94 5.91 14.39 5.57
C SER A 94 5.77 13.14 6.43
N SER A 95 6.65 12.97 7.42
CA SER A 95 6.58 11.83 8.35
C SER A 95 5.23 11.77 9.07
N ALA A 96 4.63 10.59 9.12
CA ALA A 96 3.32 10.34 9.72
C ALA A 96 3.35 9.11 10.63
N THR A 97 2.34 8.97 11.48
CA THR A 97 2.12 7.75 12.27
C THR A 97 1.33 6.72 11.47
N LEU A 98 1.47 5.44 11.81
CA LEU A 98 0.64 4.38 11.20
C LEU A 98 -0.85 4.60 11.46
N LYS A 99 -1.20 5.10 12.65
CA LYS A 99 -2.57 5.48 13.00
C LYS A 99 -3.13 6.54 12.05
N LYS A 100 -2.31 7.51 11.62
CA LYS A 100 -2.75 8.54 10.67
C LYS A 100 -3.03 7.96 9.28
N LEU A 101 -2.28 6.94 8.87
CA LEU A 101 -2.59 6.20 7.64
C LEU A 101 -3.89 5.43 7.79
N GLU A 102 -4.08 4.71 8.89
CA GLU A 102 -5.31 3.96 9.22
C GLU A 102 -6.55 4.87 9.17
N GLU A 103 -6.49 6.04 9.81
CA GLU A 103 -7.55 7.06 9.78
C GLU A 103 -7.94 7.50 8.35
N LEU A 104 -6.98 7.56 7.43
CA LEU A 104 -7.19 7.94 6.02
C LEU A 104 -7.62 6.75 5.13
N GLY A 105 -7.72 5.54 5.69
CA GLY A 105 -8.18 4.34 5.01
C GLY A 105 -9.55 3.84 5.45
N VAL A 106 -10.21 4.51 6.41
CA VAL A 106 -11.45 4.01 7.04
C VAL A 106 -12.62 3.87 6.05
N ASP A 107 -12.64 4.66 4.99
CA ASP A 107 -13.72 4.69 4.00
C ASP A 107 -13.38 3.92 2.70
N LEU A 108 -12.40 3.01 2.76
CA LEU A 108 -12.00 2.11 1.67
C LEU A 108 -12.46 0.67 1.89
#